data_AF-A0A0F4QVZ8-F1
#
_entry.id   AF-A0A0F4QVZ8-F1
#
_cell.length_a   1.000
_cell.length_b   1.000
_cell.length_c   1.000
_cell.angle_alpha   90.00
_cell.angle_beta   90.00
_cell.angle_gamma   90.00
#
_symmetry.space_group_name_H-M   'P 1'
#
loop_
_entity.id
_entity.type
_entity.pdbx_description
1 polymer ?
#
loop_
_entity_poly.entity_id
_entity_poly.type
_entity_poly.pdbx_seq_one_letter_code
_entity_poly.pdbx_strand_id
1 'polypeptide(L)'
;MMDAVLLVILNLLFIYSLISLMEKRLHKSYRDKYGAQIEEFEAVIYCFQNFDFDNIPKPQINQNTVYNNLLIVTSSYLKAYQALDMSKNQLIEFSVRNKELIKSYIDVLESLKLSTAKFQGLDRDAEVAMADVINKVEASIKKLTQEY
;
A
#
# COMPACT_ATOMS: atom_id res chain seq x y z
N MET A 1 37.53 28.03 56.28
CA MET A 1 36.97 28.44 54.97
C MET A 1 37.04 27.30 53.96
N MET A 2 38.18 26.63 53.81
CA MET A 2 38.35 25.48 52.89
C MET A 2 37.41 24.30 53.19
N ASP A 3 37.17 23.99 54.48
CA ASP A 3 36.27 22.88 54.88
C ASP A 3 34.81 23.11 54.50
N ALA A 4 34.33 24.34 54.61
CA ALA A 4 32.96 24.70 54.23
C ALA A 4 32.75 24.58 52.71
N VAL A 5 33.75 24.97 51.91
CA VAL A 5 33.74 24.81 50.45
C VAL A 5 33.76 23.34 50.06
N LEU A 6 34.58 22.52 50.74
CA LEU A 6 34.63 21.07 50.55
C LEU A 6 33.29 20.39 50.87
N LEU A 7 32.63 20.79 51.95
CA LEU A 7 31.32 20.28 52.34
C LEU A 7 30.24 20.61 51.28
N VAL A 8 30.28 21.82 50.72
CA VAL A 8 29.37 22.23 49.64
C VAL A 8 29.60 21.40 48.37
N ILE A 9 30.86 21.20 47.98
CA ILE A 9 31.21 20.37 46.82
C ILE A 9 30.74 18.92 47.01
N LEU A 10 30.97 18.35 48.21
CA LEU A 10 30.56 16.98 48.51
C LEU A 10 29.03 16.83 48.49
N ASN A 11 28.30 17.82 49.01
CA ASN A 11 26.83 17.84 48.93
C ASN A 11 26.34 17.95 47.48
N LEU A 12 26.96 18.77 46.65
CA LEU A 12 26.59 18.87 45.23
C LEU A 12 26.84 17.55 44.49
N LEU A 13 27.96 16.88 44.75
CA LEU A 13 28.24 15.55 44.18
C LEU A 13 27.23 14.51 44.66
N PHE A 14 26.86 14.54 45.94
CA PHE A 14 25.87 13.63 46.51
C PHE A 14 24.50 13.82 45.85
N ILE A 15 24.02 15.08 45.76
CA ILE A 15 22.77 15.45 45.09
C ILE A 15 22.80 15.00 43.63
N TYR A 16 23.89 15.28 42.91
CA TYR A 16 24.04 14.86 41.52
C TYR A 16 23.95 13.33 41.37
N SER A 17 24.59 12.57 42.27
CA SER A 17 24.53 11.10 42.23
C SER A 17 23.10 10.58 42.48
N LEU A 18 22.36 11.22 43.39
CA LEU A 18 20.97 10.86 43.69
C LEU A 18 20.06 11.12 42.49
N ILE A 19 20.19 12.29 41.84
CA ILE A 19 19.45 12.63 40.64
C ILE A 19 19.75 11.60 39.54
N SER A 20 21.03 11.30 39.29
CA SER A 20 21.43 10.31 38.28
C SER A 20 20.87 8.90 38.56
N LEU A 21 20.82 8.48 39.83
CA LEU A 21 20.22 7.20 40.23
C LEU A 21 18.70 7.20 40.02
N MET A 22 18.02 8.30 40.33
CA MET A 22 16.58 8.44 40.10
C MET A 22 16.24 8.41 38.61
N GLU A 23 17.00 9.12 37.77
CA GLU A 23 16.83 9.12 36.31
C GLU A 23 17.00 7.72 35.73
N LYS A 24 18.06 6.98 36.12
CA LYS A 24 18.26 5.59 35.67
C LYS A 24 17.10 4.68 36.03
N ARG A 25 16.54 4.81 37.23
CA ARG A 25 15.35 4.04 37.65
C ARG A 25 14.11 4.43 36.86
N LEU A 26 13.93 5.71 36.59
CA LEU A 26 12.81 6.21 35.80
C LEU A 26 12.88 5.67 34.36
N HIS A 27 14.02 5.81 33.69
CA HIS A 27 14.23 5.26 32.35
C HIS A 27 13.99 3.75 32.28
N LYS A 28 14.45 3.00 33.28
CA LYS A 28 14.19 1.55 33.36
C LYS A 28 12.69 1.27 33.47
N SER A 29 11.99 1.96 34.39
CA SER A 29 10.54 1.82 34.56
C SER A 29 9.75 2.16 33.28
N TYR A 30 10.14 3.23 32.58
CA TYR A 30 9.55 3.58 31.28
C TYR A 30 9.80 2.49 30.24
N ARG A 31 11.04 1.99 30.11
CA ARG A 31 11.35 0.92 29.15
C ARG A 31 10.58 -0.37 29.46
N ASP A 32 10.47 -0.74 30.73
CA ASP A 32 9.72 -1.93 31.15
C ASP A 32 8.21 -1.78 30.84
N LYS A 33 7.64 -0.58 30.97
CA LYS A 33 6.23 -0.30 30.70
C LYS A 33 5.90 -0.17 29.21
N TYR A 34 6.71 0.56 28.45
CA TYR A 34 6.44 0.90 27.06
C TYR A 34 7.12 -0.03 26.06
N GLY A 35 8.12 -0.81 26.51
CA GLY A 35 8.85 -1.80 25.73
C GLY A 35 10.07 -1.28 24.98
N ALA A 36 10.26 0.04 24.93
CA ALA A 36 11.31 0.69 24.15
C ALA A 36 11.68 2.07 24.74
N GLN A 37 12.82 2.61 24.32
CA GLN A 37 13.25 3.97 24.59
C GLN A 37 12.60 4.96 23.62
N ILE A 38 12.57 6.26 23.97
CA ILE A 38 11.88 7.30 23.18
C ILE A 38 12.47 7.39 21.77
N GLU A 39 13.80 7.30 21.66
CA GLU A 39 14.54 7.34 20.41
C GLU A 39 14.12 6.21 19.45
N GLU A 40 13.77 5.04 19.99
CA GLU A 40 13.28 3.91 19.19
C GLU A 40 11.87 4.17 18.63
N PHE A 41 11.02 4.89 19.37
CA PHE A 41 9.71 5.34 18.85
C PHE A 41 9.88 6.40 17.75
N GLU A 42 10.76 7.37 17.97
CA GLU A 42 11.04 8.43 16.99
C GLU A 42 11.60 7.86 15.69
N ALA A 43 12.49 6.87 15.77
CA ALA A 43 13.02 6.17 14.59
C ALA A 43 11.89 5.51 13.78
N VAL A 44 10.95 4.84 14.43
CA VAL A 44 9.80 4.21 13.74
C VAL A 44 8.92 5.25 13.06
N ILE A 45 8.64 6.37 13.74
CA ILE A 45 7.85 7.47 13.17
C ILE A 45 8.57 8.08 11.95
N TYR A 46 9.88 8.30 12.05
CA TYR A 46 10.68 8.82 10.95
C TYR A 46 10.66 7.87 9.74
N CYS A 47 10.88 6.58 9.96
CA CYS A 47 10.80 5.58 8.89
C CYS A 47 9.40 5.55 8.25
N PHE A 48 8.34 5.64 9.06
CA PHE A 48 6.96 5.68 8.57
C PHE A 48 6.68 6.91 7.70
N GLN A 49 7.13 8.09 8.12
CA GLN A 49 6.95 9.34 7.37
C GLN A 49 7.70 9.36 6.03
N ASN A 50 8.85 8.69 5.97
CA ASN A 50 9.66 8.58 4.75
C ASN A 50 9.32 7.36 3.90
N PHE A 51 8.27 6.60 4.24
CA PHE A 51 7.88 5.35 3.58
C PHE A 51 9.01 4.29 3.54
N ASP A 52 9.93 4.34 4.49
CA ASP A 52 11.08 3.44 4.61
C ASP A 52 10.77 2.28 5.57
N PHE A 53 9.83 1.43 5.16
CA PHE A 53 9.31 0.36 6.02
C PHE A 53 10.29 -0.79 6.25
N ASP A 54 11.30 -0.94 5.38
CA ASP A 54 12.29 -2.02 5.50
C ASP A 54 13.18 -1.86 6.74
N ASN A 55 13.36 -0.61 7.19
CA ASN A 55 14.12 -0.28 8.39
C ASN A 55 13.29 -0.31 9.67
N ILE A 56 11.97 -0.58 9.60
CA ILE A 56 11.12 -0.71 10.78
C ILE A 56 11.27 -2.13 11.37
N PRO A 57 11.60 -2.27 12.67
CA PRO A 57 11.69 -3.57 13.31
C PRO A 57 10.40 -4.38 13.20
N LYS A 58 10.53 -5.70 13.07
CA LYS A 58 9.35 -6.59 13.04
C LYS A 58 8.75 -6.73 14.44
N PRO A 59 7.42 -6.81 14.55
CA PRO A 59 6.76 -7.06 15.82
C PRO A 59 7.17 -8.42 16.39
N GLN A 60 7.37 -8.46 17.70
CA GLN A 60 7.73 -9.67 18.45
C GLN A 60 6.47 -10.39 18.93
N ILE A 61 6.50 -11.73 18.82
CA ILE A 61 5.40 -12.60 19.25
C ILE A 61 5.39 -12.63 20.78
N ASN A 62 4.20 -12.54 21.39
CA ASN A 62 3.97 -12.59 22.85
C ASN A 62 4.48 -11.40 23.67
N GLN A 63 4.78 -10.26 23.04
CA GLN A 63 5.05 -9.01 23.76
C GLN A 63 3.84 -8.08 23.72
N ASN A 64 3.26 -7.77 24.88
CA ASN A 64 2.17 -6.81 25.00
C ASN A 64 2.70 -5.46 25.52
N THR A 65 3.54 -4.81 24.72
CA THR A 65 4.07 -3.48 25.01
C THR A 65 3.52 -2.47 24.01
N VAL A 66 3.49 -1.19 24.40
CA VAL A 66 3.03 -0.11 23.51
C VAL A 66 3.88 -0.06 22.23
N TYR A 67 5.19 -0.22 22.37
CA TYR A 67 6.10 -0.28 21.24
C TYR A 67 5.77 -1.44 20.30
N ASN A 68 5.56 -2.65 20.84
CA ASN A 68 5.23 -3.79 20.00
C ASN A 68 3.88 -3.62 19.28
N ASN A 69 2.89 -3.00 19.94
CA ASN A 69 1.63 -2.65 19.31
C ASN A 69 1.82 -1.65 18.16
N LEU A 70 2.71 -0.67 18.30
CA LEU A 70 3.08 0.23 17.20
C LEU A 70 3.71 -0.54 16.02
N LEU A 71 4.62 -1.49 16.29
CA LEU A 71 5.22 -2.34 15.26
C LEU A 71 4.17 -3.22 14.54
N ILE A 72 3.17 -3.73 15.27
CA ILE A 72 2.06 -4.50 14.68
C ILE A 72 1.22 -3.62 13.74
N VAL A 73 0.88 -2.41 14.18
CA VAL A 73 0.07 -1.48 13.39
C VAL A 73 0.82 -1.06 12.12
N THR A 74 2.09 -0.68 12.23
CA THR A 74 2.92 -0.29 11.08
C THR A 74 3.11 -1.45 10.10
N SER A 75 3.37 -2.66 10.60
CA SER A 75 3.43 -3.88 9.78
C SER A 75 2.11 -4.17 9.05
N SER A 76 0.98 -3.97 9.73
CA SER A 76 -0.36 -4.17 9.13
C SER A 76 -0.66 -3.14 8.06
N TYR A 77 -0.27 -1.88 8.28
CA TYR A 77 -0.39 -0.82 7.30
C TYR A 77 0.41 -1.14 6.03
N LEU A 78 1.67 -1.57 6.17
CA LEU A 78 2.50 -1.98 5.03
C LEU A 78 1.84 -3.07 4.19
N LYS A 79 1.30 -4.11 4.84
CA LYS A 79 0.59 -5.20 4.14
C LYS A 79 -0.63 -4.69 3.38
N ALA A 80 -1.42 -3.80 3.99
CA ALA A 80 -2.57 -3.20 3.33
C ALA A 80 -2.16 -2.35 2.12
N TYR A 81 -1.08 -1.58 2.25
CA TYR A 81 -0.52 -0.79 1.17
C TYR A 81 -0.06 -1.67 -0.01
N GLN A 82 0.68 -2.74 0.27
CA GLN A 82 1.11 -3.71 -0.75
C GLN A 82 -0.07 -4.40 -1.44
N ALA A 83 -1.11 -4.77 -0.69
CA ALA A 83 -2.32 -5.37 -1.25
C ALA A 83 -3.05 -4.39 -2.18
N LEU A 84 -3.08 -3.10 -1.83
CA LEU A 84 -3.66 -2.06 -2.67
C LEU A 84 -2.89 -1.86 -3.97
N ASP A 85 -1.55 -1.85 -3.90
CA ASP A 85 -0.71 -1.75 -5.10
C ASP A 85 -0.86 -2.97 -6.01
N MET A 86 -0.94 -4.18 -5.44
CA MET A 86 -1.23 -5.40 -6.21
C MET A 86 -2.60 -5.33 -6.89
N SER A 87 -3.63 -4.88 -6.19
CA SER A 87 -4.98 -4.69 -6.76
C SER A 87 -4.98 -3.66 -7.90
N LYS A 88 -4.24 -2.55 -7.74
CA LYS A 88 -4.03 -1.56 -8.80
C LYS A 88 -3.38 -2.19 -10.04
N ASN A 89 -2.33 -3.00 -9.85
CA ASN A 89 -1.65 -3.66 -10.97
C ASN A 89 -2.59 -4.65 -11.69
N GLN A 90 -3.42 -5.39 -10.96
CA GLN A 90 -4.45 -6.26 -11.56
C GLN A 90 -5.47 -5.46 -12.38
N LEU A 91 -5.94 -4.31 -11.89
CA LEU A 91 -6.85 -3.45 -12.65
C LEU A 91 -6.23 -2.93 -13.96
N ILE A 92 -4.95 -2.58 -13.92
CA ILE A 92 -4.22 -2.17 -15.14
C ILE A 92 -4.16 -3.34 -16.12
N GLU A 93 -3.83 -4.55 -15.67
CA GLU A 93 -3.79 -5.74 -16.52
C GLU A 93 -5.16 -6.06 -17.14
N PHE A 94 -6.24 -5.99 -16.35
CA PHE A 94 -7.60 -6.16 -16.87
C PHE A 94 -7.97 -5.10 -17.91
N SER A 95 -7.54 -3.85 -17.70
CA SER A 95 -7.75 -2.79 -18.70
C SER A 95 -7.06 -3.11 -20.03
N VAL A 96 -5.83 -3.63 -19.99
CA VAL A 96 -5.09 -4.05 -21.20
C VAL A 96 -5.81 -5.20 -21.90
N ARG A 97 -6.19 -6.26 -21.17
CA ARG A 97 -6.93 -7.40 -21.73
C ARG A 97 -8.27 -6.99 -22.34
N ASN A 98 -8.99 -6.06 -21.71
CA ASN A 98 -10.23 -5.52 -22.27
C ASN A 98 -10.00 -4.78 -23.58
N LYS A 99 -8.91 -3.99 -23.70
CA LYS A 99 -8.55 -3.34 -24.97
C LYS A 99 -8.25 -4.36 -26.07
N GLU A 100 -7.53 -5.43 -25.74
CA GLU A 100 -7.25 -6.52 -26.68
C GLU A 100 -8.53 -7.24 -27.13
N LEU A 101 -9.44 -7.51 -26.20
CA LEU A 101 -10.74 -8.11 -26.48
C LEU A 101 -11.57 -7.24 -27.44
N ILE A 102 -11.67 -5.93 -27.15
CA ILE A 102 -12.35 -4.97 -28.02
C ILE A 102 -11.73 -4.97 -29.41
N LYS A 103 -10.40 -4.95 -29.50
CA LYS A 103 -9.70 -5.03 -30.79
C LYS A 103 -10.03 -6.32 -31.54
N SER A 104 -10.00 -7.46 -30.87
CA SER A 104 -10.36 -8.75 -31.48
C SER A 104 -11.81 -8.77 -32.00
N TYR A 105 -12.75 -8.13 -31.29
CA TYR A 105 -14.13 -7.99 -31.78
C TYR A 105 -14.22 -7.12 -33.03
N ILE A 106 -13.45 -6.03 -33.09
CA ILE A 106 -13.35 -5.18 -34.29
C ILE A 106 -12.78 -5.99 -35.46
N ASP A 107 -11.68 -6.72 -35.26
CA ASP A 107 -11.04 -7.53 -36.30
C ASP A 107 -11.99 -8.61 -36.86
N VAL A 108 -12.76 -9.27 -35.99
CA VAL A 108 -13.79 -10.24 -36.39
C VAL A 108 -14.90 -9.57 -37.21
N LEU A 109 -15.36 -8.37 -36.81
CA LEU A 109 -16.37 -7.64 -37.57
C LEU A 109 -15.89 -7.19 -38.94
N GLU A 110 -14.67 -6.68 -39.03
CA GLU A 110 -14.06 -6.33 -40.31
C GLU A 110 -13.96 -7.56 -41.22
N SER A 111 -13.54 -8.70 -40.66
CA SER A 111 -13.47 -9.98 -41.37
C SER A 111 -14.86 -10.45 -41.85
N LEU A 112 -15.89 -10.30 -41.02
CA LEU A 112 -17.28 -10.61 -41.39
C LEU A 112 -17.79 -9.69 -42.50
N LYS A 113 -17.54 -8.37 -42.42
CA LYS A 113 -17.89 -7.41 -43.48
C LYS A 113 -17.24 -7.75 -44.82
N LEU A 114 -15.95 -8.08 -44.79
CA LEU A 114 -15.19 -8.50 -45.98
C LEU A 114 -15.71 -9.82 -46.57
N SER A 115 -16.13 -10.75 -45.70
CA SER A 115 -16.75 -12.01 -46.09
C SER A 115 -18.08 -11.77 -46.78
N THR A 116 -18.98 -10.95 -46.21
CA THR A 116 -20.28 -10.61 -46.81
C THR A 116 -20.14 -9.88 -48.15
N ALA A 117 -19.09 -9.08 -48.34
CA ALA A 117 -18.81 -8.44 -49.63
C ALA A 117 -18.46 -9.45 -50.74
N LYS A 118 -17.99 -10.66 -50.39
CA LYS A 118 -17.74 -11.77 -51.33
C LYS A 118 -18.97 -12.68 -51.56
N PHE A 119 -20.05 -12.51 -50.80
CA PHE A 119 -21.29 -13.31 -50.90
C PHE A 119 -22.37 -12.67 -51.80
N GLN A 120 -21.97 -11.89 -52.81
CA GLN A 120 -22.91 -11.47 -53.86
C GLN A 120 -23.36 -12.70 -54.66
N GLY A 121 -24.47 -13.32 -54.24
CA GLY A 121 -25.09 -14.41 -55.00
C GLY A 121 -25.99 -15.42 -54.28
N LEU A 122 -26.20 -15.34 -52.96
CA LEU A 122 -27.13 -16.29 -52.30
C LEU A 122 -28.09 -15.59 -51.33
N ASP A 123 -29.36 -15.93 -51.52
CA ASP A 123 -30.59 -15.63 -50.78
C ASP A 123 -30.69 -14.28 -50.04
N ARG A 124 -31.61 -13.45 -50.50
CA ARG A 124 -31.81 -12.05 -50.07
C ARG A 124 -32.05 -11.92 -48.56
N ASP A 125 -32.63 -12.96 -47.95
CA ASP A 125 -32.92 -13.02 -46.52
C ASP A 125 -31.67 -13.26 -45.67
N ALA A 126 -30.67 -13.98 -46.19
CA ALA A 126 -29.40 -14.23 -45.50
C ALA A 126 -28.53 -12.96 -45.45
N GLU A 127 -28.50 -12.17 -46.53
CA GLU A 127 -27.84 -10.86 -46.54
C GLU A 127 -28.45 -9.89 -45.52
N VAL A 128 -29.78 -9.82 -45.44
CA VAL A 128 -30.49 -8.93 -44.50
C VAL A 128 -30.26 -9.35 -43.06
N ALA A 129 -30.33 -10.66 -42.75
CA ALA A 129 -30.07 -11.17 -41.41
C ALA A 129 -28.63 -10.90 -40.96
N MET A 130 -27.65 -11.05 -41.86
CA MET A 130 -26.24 -10.83 -41.56
C MET A 130 -25.92 -9.34 -41.37
N ALA A 131 -26.52 -8.46 -42.18
CA ALA A 131 -26.42 -7.01 -42.00
C ALA A 131 -27.00 -6.55 -40.64
N ASP A 132 -28.12 -7.14 -40.20
CA ASP A 132 -28.74 -6.81 -38.91
C ASP A 132 -27.87 -7.25 -37.72
N VAL A 133 -27.17 -8.40 -37.83
CA VAL A 133 -26.17 -8.84 -36.85
C VAL A 133 -24.97 -7.88 -36.81
N ILE A 134 -24.42 -7.50 -37.96
CA ILE A 134 -23.29 -6.56 -38.04
C ILE A 134 -23.66 -5.22 -37.39
N ASN A 135 -24.83 -4.66 -37.70
CA ASN A 135 -25.29 -3.39 -37.15
C ASN A 135 -25.49 -3.44 -35.62
N LYS A 136 -26.00 -4.56 -35.08
CA LYS A 136 -26.15 -4.74 -33.64
C LYS A 136 -24.80 -4.81 -32.92
N VAL A 137 -23.83 -5.50 -33.50
CA VAL A 137 -22.48 -5.57 -32.92
C VAL A 137 -21.77 -4.22 -33.02
N GLU A 138 -21.90 -3.49 -34.13
CA GLU A 138 -21.39 -2.12 -34.25
C GLU A 138 -21.99 -1.17 -33.21
N ALA A 139 -23.30 -1.26 -32.97
CA ALA A 139 -23.96 -0.48 -31.92
C ALA A 139 -23.43 -0.81 -30.52
N SER A 140 -23.21 -2.10 -30.24
CA SER A 140 -22.60 -2.55 -28.97
C SER A 140 -21.16 -2.06 -28.82
N ILE A 141 -20.33 -2.11 -29.86
CA ILE A 141 -18.97 -1.56 -29.84
C ILE A 141 -19.01 -0.06 -29.64
N LYS A 142 -19.85 0.66 -30.37
CA LYS A 142 -19.95 2.13 -30.25
C LYS A 142 -20.32 2.55 -28.83
N LYS A 143 -21.21 1.80 -28.17
CA LYS A 143 -21.58 2.03 -26.77
C LYS A 143 -20.42 1.75 -25.81
N LEU A 144 -19.70 0.64 -26.02
CA LEU A 144 -18.49 0.30 -25.25
C LEU A 144 -17.34 1.30 -25.45
N THR A 145 -17.26 1.94 -26.62
CA THR A 145 -16.21 2.93 -26.94
C THR A 145 -16.56 4.34 -26.49
N GLN A 146 -17.85 4.65 -26.29
CA GLN A 146 -18.32 5.96 -25.77
C GLN A 146 -18.36 6.04 -24.24
N GLU A 147 -18.38 4.90 -23.55
CA GLU A 147 -18.30 4.81 -22.08
C GLU A 147 -16.84 4.77 -21.56
N TYR A 148 -15.86 4.81 -22.47
CA TYR A 148 -14.43 5.06 -22.22
C TYR A 148 -14.03 6.47 -22.66
#